data_AF-A0ABD7VL13-F1
#
_entry.id   AF-A0ABD7VL13-F1
#
_cell.length_a   1.000
_cell.length_b   1.000
_cell.length_c   1.000
_cell.angle_alpha   90.00
_cell.angle_beta   90.00
_cell.angle_gamma   90.00
#
_symmetry.space_group_name_H-M   'P 1'
#
loop_
_entity.id
_entity.type
_entity.pdbx_description
1 polymer ?
#
loop_
_entity_poly.entity_id
_entity_poly.type
_entity_poly.pdbx_seq_one_letter_code
_entity_poly.pdbx_strand_id
1 'polypeptide(L)'
;MNKRQKFFSEHQYTNFLKEHDEVIEFFETNTFQSDSPEEEATLRATYFKQLALDRILATYTAGEEINSLAPLLEDLIVKYEKRQTTLATYQNIPDISPLAINDWPDEYEEFVQVVGLCILLHRTDLLKRFVKLIDQAGYAGDDTLYEDLLKKLLPNRHDIDQWFHAVYSPLVQAIYAESREDASKLLKKYCNQWYPAFKQAPWHDVHLQGEDGNYVGYWAIEAGAIAFLYGIDDSKIDHMVYPKDLVEYARNYHPTNGSQVARVDAGHPCSKTGYWFTPAKAESRRYFNQGDIMPKFDDSTWGDTIWYWSGEE
;
A
#
# COMPACT_ATOMS: atom_id res chain seq x y z
N MET A 1 3.45 -19.99 12.85
CA MET A 1 2.88 -18.73 12.33
C MET A 1 1.40 -18.95 12.01
N ASN A 2 0.56 -17.91 12.12
CA ASN A 2 -0.84 -17.99 11.66
C ASN A 2 -0.87 -17.68 10.15
N LYS A 3 -0.77 -18.72 9.33
CA LYS A 3 -0.77 -18.63 7.87
C LYS A 3 -2.01 -17.87 7.37
N ARG A 4 -1.81 -16.80 6.59
CA ARG A 4 -2.89 -15.88 6.16
C ARG A 4 -3.62 -16.35 4.90
N GLN A 5 -2.94 -17.08 4.02
CA GLN A 5 -3.55 -17.67 2.82
C GLN A 5 -3.14 -19.12 2.64
N LYS A 6 -4.09 -19.95 2.18
CA LYS A 6 -3.92 -21.41 2.09
C LYS A 6 -2.84 -21.88 1.10
N PHE A 7 -2.50 -21.09 0.09
CA PHE A 7 -1.61 -21.49 -1.00
C PHE A 7 -0.10 -21.26 -0.74
N PHE A 8 0.29 -20.85 0.47
CA PHE A 8 1.70 -20.58 0.80
C PHE A 8 2.16 -21.35 2.04
N SER A 9 2.78 -22.53 1.84
CA SER A 9 3.24 -23.43 2.91
C SER A 9 4.45 -22.87 3.66
N GLU A 10 4.72 -23.40 4.86
CA GLU A 10 5.95 -23.06 5.59
C GLU A 10 7.21 -23.50 4.82
N HIS A 11 7.09 -24.57 4.01
CA HIS A 11 8.17 -25.03 3.14
C HIS A 11 8.45 -24.04 2.00
N GLN A 12 7.40 -23.59 1.29
CA GLN A 12 7.49 -22.55 0.28
C GLN A 12 8.13 -21.27 0.84
N TYR A 13 7.69 -20.83 2.03
CA TYR A 13 8.29 -19.64 2.65
C TYR A 13 9.77 -19.84 2.99
N THR A 14 10.14 -20.99 3.57
CA THR A 14 11.54 -21.29 3.89
C THR A 14 12.41 -21.35 2.63
N ASN A 15 11.92 -21.95 1.55
CA ASN A 15 12.63 -22.01 0.28
C ASN A 15 12.77 -20.61 -0.34
N PHE A 16 11.69 -19.83 -0.35
CA PHE A 16 11.70 -18.44 -0.83
C PHE A 16 12.76 -17.60 -0.10
N LEU A 17 12.83 -17.70 1.24
CA LEU A 17 13.85 -17.01 2.04
C LEU A 17 15.27 -17.38 1.62
N LYS A 18 15.51 -18.69 1.47
CA LYS A 18 16.82 -19.21 1.08
C LYS A 18 17.21 -18.71 -0.31
N GLU A 19 16.32 -18.85 -1.29
CA GLU A 19 16.58 -18.42 -2.67
C GLU A 19 16.78 -16.91 -2.76
N HIS A 20 15.99 -16.13 -2.01
CA HIS A 20 16.16 -14.69 -1.90
C HIS A 20 17.58 -14.31 -1.44
N ASP A 21 18.08 -14.96 -0.38
CA ASP A 21 19.40 -14.67 0.17
C ASP A 21 20.53 -15.15 -0.76
N GLU A 22 20.38 -16.33 -1.38
CA GLU A 22 21.32 -16.87 -2.38
C GLU A 22 21.42 -15.95 -3.61
N VAL A 23 20.29 -15.39 -4.06
CA VAL A 23 20.25 -14.43 -5.17
C VAL A 23 20.98 -13.13 -4.82
N ILE A 24 20.76 -12.60 -3.61
CA ILE A 24 21.46 -11.39 -3.16
C ILE A 24 22.98 -11.64 -3.16
N GLU A 25 23.43 -12.74 -2.56
CA GLU A 25 24.85 -13.11 -2.51
C GLU A 25 25.45 -13.31 -3.92
N PHE A 26 24.72 -14.01 -4.80
CA PHE A 26 25.15 -14.23 -6.17
C PHE A 26 25.44 -12.90 -6.90
N PHE A 27 24.56 -11.92 -6.78
CA PHE A 27 24.67 -10.65 -7.48
C PHE A 27 25.61 -9.63 -6.81
N GLU A 28 26.28 -9.97 -5.71
CA GLU A 28 27.41 -9.18 -5.18
C GLU A 28 28.61 -9.19 -6.12
N THR A 29 28.81 -10.30 -6.87
CA THR A 29 29.95 -10.49 -7.77
C THR A 29 29.57 -10.70 -9.24
N ASN A 30 28.29 -10.88 -9.53
CA ASN A 30 27.77 -11.12 -10.88
C ASN A 30 26.96 -9.93 -11.40
N THR A 31 26.93 -9.76 -12.73
CA THR A 31 26.14 -8.74 -13.43
C THR A 31 25.11 -9.34 -14.36
N PHE A 32 24.05 -8.60 -14.63
CA PHE A 32 23.10 -8.97 -15.67
C PHE A 32 23.78 -8.87 -17.03
N GLN A 33 23.37 -9.73 -17.97
CA GLN A 33 23.77 -9.57 -19.37
C GLN A 33 23.03 -8.36 -19.94
N SER A 34 23.78 -7.43 -20.52
CA SER A 34 23.26 -6.20 -21.13
C SER A 34 24.20 -5.69 -22.22
N ASP A 35 23.69 -4.75 -23.03
CA ASP A 35 24.45 -4.07 -24.08
C ASP A 35 25.23 -2.85 -23.53
N SER A 36 24.85 -2.33 -22.37
CA SER A 36 25.55 -1.23 -21.69
C SER A 36 25.51 -1.31 -20.15
N PRO A 37 26.40 -0.59 -19.44
CA PRO A 37 26.32 -0.45 -17.99
C PRO A 37 25.03 0.21 -17.49
N GLU A 38 24.47 1.16 -18.25
CA GLU A 38 23.22 1.83 -17.90
C GLU A 38 22.03 0.87 -18.03
N GLU A 39 22.03 0.03 -19.07
CA GLU A 39 21.03 -1.02 -19.24
C GLU A 39 21.13 -2.08 -18.12
N GLU A 40 22.35 -2.51 -17.79
CA GLU A 40 22.59 -3.43 -16.66
C GLU A 40 21.99 -2.87 -15.37
N ALA A 41 22.27 -1.61 -15.08
CA ALA A 41 21.84 -0.95 -13.86
C ALA A 41 20.32 -0.89 -13.74
N THR A 42 19.60 -0.63 -14.84
CA THR A 42 18.14 -0.61 -14.82
C THR A 42 17.52 -2.01 -14.76
N LEU A 43 18.10 -3.00 -15.43
CA LEU A 43 17.67 -4.41 -15.33
C LEU A 43 17.84 -4.91 -13.89
N ARG A 44 19.01 -4.64 -13.30
CA ARG A 44 19.32 -4.96 -11.91
C ARG A 44 18.35 -4.29 -10.95
N ALA A 45 18.14 -2.99 -11.09
CA ALA A 45 17.24 -2.25 -10.19
C ALA A 45 15.79 -2.73 -10.32
N THR A 46 15.34 -3.09 -11.52
CA THR A 46 14.01 -3.67 -11.77
C THR A 46 13.86 -5.03 -11.08
N TYR A 47 14.86 -5.90 -11.22
CA TYR A 47 14.87 -7.22 -10.58
C TYR A 47 14.82 -7.11 -9.06
N PHE A 48 15.71 -6.31 -8.45
CA PHE A 48 15.74 -6.17 -6.99
C PHE A 48 14.54 -5.42 -6.41
N LYS A 49 13.90 -4.53 -7.17
CA LYS A 49 12.60 -3.97 -6.80
C LYS A 49 11.55 -5.08 -6.71
N GLN A 50 11.47 -5.94 -7.72
CA GLN A 50 10.51 -7.05 -7.71
C GLN A 50 10.77 -8.00 -6.55
N LEU A 51 12.03 -8.39 -6.34
CA LEU A 51 12.42 -9.27 -5.24
C LEU A 51 12.05 -8.68 -3.87
N ALA A 52 12.21 -7.38 -3.67
CA ALA A 52 11.81 -6.70 -2.42
C ALA A 52 10.29 -6.65 -2.23
N LEU A 53 9.51 -6.47 -3.31
CA LEU A 53 8.05 -6.52 -3.26
C LEU A 53 7.56 -7.94 -2.91
N ASP A 54 8.13 -8.93 -3.59
CA ASP A 54 7.85 -10.34 -3.33
C ASP A 54 8.21 -10.70 -1.87
N ARG A 55 9.32 -10.18 -1.35
CA ARG A 55 9.75 -10.40 0.02
C ARG A 55 8.74 -9.90 1.05
N ILE A 56 8.23 -8.67 0.91
CA ILE A 56 7.24 -8.15 1.87
C ILE A 56 5.91 -8.90 1.77
N LEU A 57 5.45 -9.22 0.56
CA LEU A 57 4.21 -9.98 0.35
C LEU A 57 4.34 -11.40 0.90
N ALA A 58 5.42 -12.11 0.62
CA ALA A 58 5.69 -13.45 1.14
C ALA A 58 5.71 -13.47 2.68
N THR A 59 6.41 -12.51 3.28
CA THR A 59 6.50 -12.35 4.75
C THR A 59 5.11 -12.16 5.37
N TYR A 60 4.29 -11.29 4.76
CA TYR A 60 2.91 -11.10 5.19
C TYR A 60 2.09 -12.40 4.99
N THR A 61 2.11 -13.00 3.80
CA THR A 61 1.35 -14.22 3.49
C THR A 61 1.67 -15.38 4.43
N ALA A 62 2.93 -15.53 4.80
CA ALA A 62 3.41 -16.61 5.67
C ALA A 62 2.85 -16.53 7.10
N GLY A 63 2.38 -15.37 7.55
CA GLY A 63 1.84 -15.20 8.90
C GLY A 63 2.81 -14.58 9.90
N GLU A 64 3.84 -13.88 9.44
CA GLU A 64 4.77 -13.16 10.31
C GLU A 64 4.09 -11.97 11.01
N GLU A 65 4.70 -11.52 12.10
CA GLU A 65 4.25 -10.34 12.85
C GLU A 65 4.25 -9.09 11.95
N ILE A 66 3.17 -8.31 12.00
CA ILE A 66 2.99 -7.13 11.11
C ILE A 66 4.11 -6.10 11.30
N ASN A 67 4.61 -5.94 12.52
CA ASN A 67 5.73 -5.05 12.83
C ASN A 67 7.02 -5.41 12.06
N SER A 68 7.19 -6.67 11.63
CA SER A 68 8.35 -7.10 10.85
C SER A 68 8.33 -6.57 9.41
N LEU A 69 7.18 -6.10 8.92
CA LEU A 69 7.03 -5.58 7.56
C LEU A 69 7.61 -4.16 7.40
N ALA A 70 7.70 -3.38 8.47
CA ALA A 70 8.17 -2.00 8.44
C ALA A 70 9.58 -1.83 7.83
N PRO A 71 10.62 -2.59 8.23
CA PRO A 71 11.94 -2.51 7.58
C PRO A 71 11.93 -3.02 6.14
N LEU A 72 11.09 -4.02 5.81
CA LEU A 72 10.96 -4.52 4.44
C LEU A 72 10.33 -3.48 3.51
N LEU A 73 9.34 -2.74 4.01
CA LEU A 73 8.73 -1.63 3.27
C LEU A 73 9.77 -0.53 3.02
N GLU A 74 10.63 -0.24 3.99
CA GLU A 74 11.69 0.76 3.80
C GLU A 74 12.70 0.36 2.73
N ASP A 75 13.15 -0.91 2.72
CA ASP A 75 14.01 -1.42 1.65
C ASP A 75 13.32 -1.36 0.28
N LEU A 76 12.04 -1.77 0.19
CA LEU A 76 11.26 -1.72 -1.03
C LEU A 76 11.23 -0.30 -1.63
N ILE A 77 11.01 0.73 -0.82
CA ILE A 77 10.95 2.13 -1.27
C ILE A 77 12.32 2.60 -1.77
N VAL A 78 13.41 2.17 -1.12
CA VAL A 78 14.77 2.39 -1.61
C VAL A 78 15.00 1.73 -2.98
N LYS A 79 14.46 0.53 -3.21
CA LYS A 79 14.55 -0.12 -4.53
C LYS A 79 13.77 0.63 -5.61
N TYR A 80 12.61 1.20 -5.29
CA TYR A 80 11.88 2.04 -6.24
C TYR A 80 12.64 3.32 -6.60
N GLU A 81 13.22 4.02 -5.61
CA GLU A 81 14.05 5.21 -5.85
C GLU A 81 15.25 4.86 -6.74
N LYS A 82 15.89 3.70 -6.48
CA LYS A 82 16.99 3.21 -7.32
C LYS A 82 16.53 2.91 -8.75
N ARG A 83 15.43 2.18 -8.92
CA ARG A 83 14.84 1.84 -10.22
C ARG A 83 14.51 3.10 -11.00
N GLN A 84 13.85 4.08 -10.38
CA GLN A 84 13.53 5.36 -11.00
C GLN A 84 14.80 6.05 -11.51
N THR A 85 15.83 6.18 -10.66
CA THR A 85 17.09 6.86 -11.01
C THR A 85 17.83 6.16 -12.16
N THR A 86 17.92 4.82 -12.14
CA THR A 86 18.59 4.05 -13.19
C THR A 86 17.82 4.08 -14.50
N LEU A 87 16.49 4.00 -14.43
CA LEU A 87 15.62 4.08 -15.61
C LEU A 87 15.68 5.46 -16.25
N ALA A 88 15.67 6.52 -15.43
CA ALA A 88 15.81 7.90 -15.88
C ALA A 88 17.12 8.13 -16.64
N THR A 89 18.22 7.57 -16.13
CA THR A 89 19.53 7.63 -16.78
C THR A 89 19.53 6.87 -18.11
N TYR A 90 19.02 5.63 -18.10
CA TYR A 90 19.00 4.77 -19.29
C TYR A 90 18.13 5.34 -20.42
N GLN A 91 16.94 5.85 -20.10
CA GLN A 91 16.01 6.42 -21.09
C GLN A 91 16.25 7.91 -21.37
N ASN A 92 17.13 8.56 -20.61
CA ASN A 92 17.35 10.00 -20.65
C ASN A 92 16.07 10.83 -20.40
N ILE A 93 15.28 10.41 -19.41
CA ILE A 93 14.02 11.04 -18.97
C ILE A 93 14.08 11.21 -17.44
N PRO A 94 14.49 12.39 -16.92
CA PRO A 94 14.82 12.59 -15.50
C PRO A 94 13.74 12.16 -14.50
N ASP A 95 12.48 12.51 -14.78
CA ASP A 95 11.34 12.25 -13.91
C ASP A 95 10.46 11.10 -14.42
N ILE A 96 11.03 10.13 -15.16
CA ILE A 96 10.27 8.96 -15.60
C ILE A 96 9.72 8.21 -14.40
N SER A 97 8.45 7.81 -14.48
CA SER A 97 7.82 7.02 -13.43
C SER A 97 8.47 5.64 -13.30
N PRO A 98 8.64 5.13 -12.07
CA PRO A 98 8.98 3.73 -11.88
C PRO A 98 7.84 2.77 -12.26
N LEU A 99 6.62 3.24 -12.53
CA LEU A 99 5.49 2.40 -12.94
C LEU A 99 4.63 3.12 -13.99
N ALA A 100 4.26 2.43 -15.05
CA ALA A 100 3.35 2.87 -16.10
C ALA A 100 1.88 2.63 -15.67
N ILE A 101 1.48 3.31 -14.60
CA ILE A 101 0.22 3.06 -13.88
C ILE A 101 -1.04 3.36 -14.71
N ASN A 102 -0.95 4.18 -15.76
CA ASN A 102 -2.07 4.44 -16.67
C ASN A 102 -2.28 3.32 -17.71
N ASP A 103 -1.22 2.62 -18.09
CA ASP A 103 -1.24 1.68 -19.21
C ASP A 103 -1.53 0.25 -18.76
N TRP A 104 -0.93 -0.18 -17.66
CA TRP A 104 -0.94 -1.58 -17.22
C TRP A 104 -1.66 -1.74 -15.88
N PRO A 105 -2.80 -2.46 -15.84
CA PRO A 105 -3.56 -2.67 -14.60
C PRO A 105 -2.73 -3.30 -13.48
N ASP A 106 -1.81 -4.22 -13.80
CA ASP A 106 -0.94 -4.89 -12.83
C ASP A 106 0.14 -3.96 -12.25
N GLU A 107 0.66 -3.00 -13.02
CA GLU A 107 1.55 -1.96 -12.47
C GLU A 107 0.78 -0.94 -11.62
N TYR A 108 -0.47 -0.62 -11.98
CA TYR A 108 -1.34 0.18 -11.12
C TYR A 108 -1.67 -0.55 -9.82
N GLU A 109 -1.94 -1.86 -9.87
CA GLU A 109 -2.16 -2.71 -8.69
C GLU A 109 -0.93 -2.70 -7.78
N GLU A 110 0.27 -2.89 -8.34
CA GLU A 110 1.52 -2.77 -7.60
C GLU A 110 1.63 -1.40 -6.90
N PHE A 111 1.34 -0.31 -7.62
CA PHE A 111 1.34 1.04 -7.06
C PHE A 111 0.39 1.18 -5.86
N VAL A 112 -0.88 0.82 -6.01
CA VAL A 112 -1.88 0.97 -4.93
C VAL A 112 -1.63 0.01 -3.76
N GLN A 113 -1.01 -1.15 -4.01
CA GLN A 113 -0.56 -2.05 -2.95
C GLN A 113 0.54 -1.42 -2.11
N VAL A 114 1.55 -0.81 -2.73
CA VAL A 114 2.65 -0.15 -1.99
C VAL A 114 2.14 1.08 -1.23
N VAL A 115 1.24 1.87 -1.83
CA VAL A 115 0.55 2.96 -1.12
C VAL A 115 -0.25 2.41 0.06
N GLY A 116 -1.02 1.35 -0.14
CA GLY A 116 -1.80 0.69 0.91
C GLY A 116 -0.93 0.17 2.06
N LEU A 117 0.22 -0.43 1.77
CA LEU A 117 1.21 -0.85 2.77
C LEU A 117 1.72 0.34 3.58
N CYS A 118 2.09 1.45 2.93
CA CYS A 118 2.55 2.65 3.63
C CYS A 118 1.46 3.22 4.56
N ILE A 119 0.20 3.19 4.13
CA ILE A 119 -0.95 3.66 4.91
C ILE A 119 -1.20 2.76 6.12
N LEU A 120 -1.36 1.46 5.89
CA LEU A 120 -1.72 0.50 6.93
C LEU A 120 -0.59 0.27 7.95
N LEU A 121 0.68 0.49 7.55
CA LEU A 121 1.84 0.43 8.44
C LEU A 121 2.19 1.78 9.09
N HIS A 122 1.38 2.83 8.89
CA HIS A 122 1.61 4.18 9.44
C HIS A 122 2.99 4.75 9.08
N ARG A 123 3.43 4.53 7.84
CA ARG A 123 4.69 5.01 7.27
C ARG A 123 4.45 6.13 6.26
N THR A 124 3.83 7.23 6.70
CA THR A 124 3.60 8.41 5.85
C THR A 124 4.91 9.02 5.33
N ASP A 125 6.02 8.85 6.07
CA ASP A 125 7.36 9.22 5.64
C ASP A 125 7.78 8.47 4.36
N LEU A 126 7.50 7.16 4.28
CA LEU A 126 7.76 6.35 3.09
C LEU A 126 6.75 6.62 1.98
N LEU A 127 5.48 6.83 2.33
CA LEU A 127 4.44 7.22 1.37
C LEU A 127 4.85 8.46 0.57
N LYS A 128 5.32 9.51 1.27
CA LYS A 128 5.80 10.77 0.64
C LYS A 128 6.93 10.52 -0.36
N ARG A 129 7.89 9.65 -0.02
CA ARG A 129 9.02 9.32 -0.89
C ARG A 129 8.57 8.59 -2.15
N PHE A 130 7.70 7.59 -2.02
CA PHE A 130 7.21 6.81 -3.15
C PHE A 130 6.29 7.60 -4.08
N VAL A 131 5.30 8.29 -3.52
CA VAL A 131 4.35 9.14 -4.26
C VAL A 131 5.09 10.23 -5.02
N LYS A 132 6.16 10.80 -4.47
CA LYS A 132 6.96 11.80 -5.16
C LYS A 132 7.49 11.29 -6.52
N LEU A 133 7.89 10.02 -6.62
CA LEU A 133 8.37 9.44 -7.89
C LEU A 133 7.28 9.40 -8.96
N ILE A 134 6.03 9.23 -8.54
CA ILE A 134 4.85 9.12 -9.41
C ILE A 134 4.30 10.52 -9.75
N ASP A 135 4.21 11.41 -8.76
CA ASP A 135 3.80 12.81 -8.92
C ASP A 135 4.73 13.56 -9.89
N GLN A 136 6.06 13.38 -9.77
CA GLN A 136 7.03 14.04 -10.64
C GLN A 136 6.93 13.58 -12.09
N ALA A 137 6.46 12.36 -12.32
CA ALA A 137 6.20 11.84 -13.67
C ALA A 137 4.89 12.38 -14.29
N GLY A 138 4.12 13.18 -13.55
CA GLY A 138 2.94 13.89 -14.04
C GLY A 138 1.59 13.24 -13.71
N TYR A 139 1.54 12.20 -12.88
CA TYR A 139 0.30 11.48 -12.57
C TYR A 139 -0.59 12.12 -11.49
N ALA A 140 -0.12 13.18 -10.82
CA ALA A 140 -0.91 13.87 -9.81
C ALA A 140 -2.17 14.47 -10.44
N GLY A 141 -3.34 14.10 -9.92
CA GLY A 141 -4.63 14.57 -10.39
C GLY A 141 -5.18 13.86 -11.64
N ASP A 142 -4.65 12.69 -12.00
CA ASP A 142 -5.13 11.92 -13.17
C ASP A 142 -6.01 10.71 -12.81
N ASP A 143 -6.00 10.24 -11.57
CA ASP A 143 -6.80 9.08 -11.12
C ASP A 143 -7.46 9.29 -9.73
N THR A 144 -8.76 9.06 -9.64
CA THR A 144 -9.57 9.27 -8.43
C THR A 144 -9.12 8.39 -7.26
N LEU A 145 -8.86 7.08 -7.48
CA LEU A 145 -8.45 6.20 -6.38
C LEU A 145 -7.05 6.57 -5.89
N TYR A 146 -6.15 6.96 -6.79
CA TYR A 146 -4.84 7.48 -6.42
C TYR A 146 -4.97 8.70 -5.49
N GLU A 147 -5.74 9.71 -5.88
CA GLU A 147 -5.93 10.91 -5.06
C GLU A 147 -6.65 10.62 -3.73
N ASP A 148 -7.64 9.72 -3.75
CA ASP A 148 -8.40 9.34 -2.56
C ASP A 148 -7.58 8.58 -1.52
N LEU A 149 -6.59 7.79 -1.94
CA LEU A 149 -5.64 7.15 -1.02
C LEU A 149 -4.74 8.18 -0.34
N LEU A 150 -4.50 9.34 -0.97
CA LEU A 150 -3.55 10.33 -0.51
C LEU A 150 -4.15 11.51 0.24
N LYS A 151 -5.36 11.98 -0.11
CA LYS A 151 -5.89 13.28 0.33
C LYS A 151 -6.07 13.44 1.85
N LYS A 152 -6.23 12.34 2.58
CA LYS A 152 -6.28 12.35 4.06
C LYS A 152 -4.91 12.45 4.72
N LEU A 153 -3.84 12.19 3.98
CA LEU A 153 -2.47 12.07 4.49
C LEU A 153 -1.54 13.15 3.95
N LEU A 154 -1.73 13.57 2.70
CA LEU A 154 -0.87 14.53 2.00
C LEU A 154 -1.65 15.80 1.63
N PRO A 155 -1.02 16.97 1.67
CA PRO A 155 -1.65 18.22 1.23
C PRO A 155 -1.76 18.29 -0.30
N ASN A 156 -2.54 19.27 -0.77
CA ASN A 156 -2.66 19.66 -2.18
C ASN A 156 -3.02 18.51 -3.13
N ARG A 157 -3.92 17.63 -2.69
CA ARG A 157 -4.48 16.55 -3.51
C ARG A 157 -5.70 17.03 -4.29
N HIS A 158 -5.99 16.35 -5.38
CA HIS A 158 -6.99 16.76 -6.37
C HIS A 158 -8.31 16.03 -6.14
N ASP A 159 -9.42 16.72 -6.42
CA ASP A 159 -10.75 16.10 -6.44
C ASP A 159 -11.18 15.96 -7.90
N ILE A 160 -11.16 14.72 -8.39
CA ILE A 160 -11.39 14.36 -9.79
C ILE A 160 -12.31 13.14 -9.88
N ASP A 161 -13.00 13.00 -11.00
CA ASP A 161 -13.94 11.91 -11.28
C ASP A 161 -13.55 11.18 -12.57
N GLN A 162 -12.36 10.60 -12.56
CA GLN A 162 -11.81 9.78 -13.63
C GLN A 162 -10.75 8.85 -13.06
N TRP A 163 -10.66 7.61 -13.55
CA TRP A 163 -9.64 6.65 -13.11
C TRP A 163 -9.24 5.75 -14.28
N PHE A 164 -7.98 5.29 -14.26
CA PHE A 164 -7.36 4.57 -15.39
C PHE A 164 -8.04 3.23 -15.65
N HIS A 165 -8.27 2.43 -14.60
CA HIS A 165 -8.67 1.04 -14.74
C HIS A 165 -10.04 0.77 -14.11
N ALA A 166 -11.00 0.32 -14.93
CA ALA A 166 -12.38 0.09 -14.50
C ALA A 166 -12.56 -0.99 -13.41
N VAL A 167 -11.53 -1.81 -13.14
CA VAL A 167 -11.54 -2.77 -12.02
C VAL A 167 -11.71 -2.08 -10.66
N TYR A 168 -11.25 -0.84 -10.51
CA TYR A 168 -11.32 -0.08 -9.26
C TYR A 168 -12.65 0.65 -9.06
N SER A 169 -13.55 0.66 -10.04
CA SER A 169 -14.81 1.40 -9.96
C SER A 169 -15.63 1.08 -8.69
N PRO A 170 -15.80 -0.18 -8.25
CA PRO A 170 -16.52 -0.44 -7.01
C PRO A 170 -15.79 0.08 -5.77
N LEU A 171 -14.46 0.13 -5.77
CA LEU A 171 -13.70 0.65 -4.64
C LEU A 171 -13.81 2.18 -4.54
N VAL A 172 -13.70 2.89 -5.67
CA VAL A 172 -13.98 4.33 -5.75
C VAL A 172 -15.41 4.61 -5.30
N GLN A 173 -16.40 3.89 -5.84
CA GLN A 173 -17.81 4.06 -5.45
C GLN A 173 -18.05 3.81 -3.96
N ALA A 174 -17.28 2.93 -3.30
CA ALA A 174 -17.42 2.66 -1.88
C ALA A 174 -17.06 3.88 -1.02
N ILE A 175 -16.12 4.72 -1.48
CA ILE A 175 -15.67 5.95 -0.80
C ILE A 175 -16.80 6.99 -0.75
N TYR A 176 -17.55 7.09 -1.85
CA TYR A 176 -18.60 8.07 -2.05
C TYR A 176 -20.02 7.53 -1.79
N ALA A 177 -20.15 6.32 -1.26
CA ALA A 177 -21.44 5.71 -0.99
C ALA A 177 -22.24 6.50 0.07
N GLU A 178 -23.53 6.66 -0.15
CA GLU A 178 -24.42 7.41 0.76
C GLU A 178 -24.69 6.66 2.08
N SER A 179 -24.55 5.34 2.09
CA SER A 179 -24.81 4.49 3.25
C SER A 179 -23.64 3.57 3.58
N ARG A 180 -23.50 3.23 4.88
CA ARG A 180 -22.46 2.31 5.37
C ARG A 180 -22.62 0.93 4.73
N GLU A 181 -23.86 0.47 4.64
CA GLU A 181 -24.20 -0.81 4.06
C GLU A 181 -23.80 -0.88 2.59
N ASP A 182 -23.98 0.20 1.82
CA ASP A 182 -23.60 0.21 0.41
C ASP A 182 -22.08 0.31 0.23
N ALA A 183 -21.39 1.10 1.05
CA ALA A 183 -19.92 1.12 1.08
C ALA A 183 -19.36 -0.30 1.33
N SER A 184 -19.87 -1.02 2.33
CA SER A 184 -19.46 -2.40 2.63
C SER A 184 -19.79 -3.39 1.50
N LYS A 185 -20.95 -3.24 0.85
CA LYS A 185 -21.31 -4.08 -0.31
C LYS A 185 -20.37 -3.86 -1.49
N LEU A 186 -20.00 -2.61 -1.75
CA LEU A 186 -19.10 -2.23 -2.84
C LEU A 186 -17.67 -2.70 -2.58
N LEU A 187 -17.17 -2.57 -1.35
CA LEU A 187 -15.91 -3.16 -0.92
C LEU A 187 -15.89 -4.68 -1.11
N LYS A 188 -16.97 -5.36 -0.71
CA LYS A 188 -17.11 -6.82 -0.94
C LYS A 188 -17.12 -7.18 -2.42
N LYS A 189 -17.84 -6.40 -3.22
CA LYS A 189 -17.90 -6.59 -4.68
C LYS A 189 -16.51 -6.45 -5.29
N TYR A 190 -15.73 -5.45 -4.89
CA TYR A 190 -14.35 -5.25 -5.31
C TYR A 190 -13.48 -6.48 -4.99
N CYS A 191 -13.51 -6.94 -3.73
CA CYS A 191 -12.73 -8.12 -3.31
C CYS A 191 -13.06 -9.37 -4.15
N ASN A 192 -14.34 -9.61 -4.44
CA ASN A 192 -14.78 -10.77 -5.23
C ASN A 192 -14.32 -10.72 -6.69
N GLN A 193 -14.21 -9.52 -7.29
CA GLN A 193 -13.82 -9.36 -8.69
C GLN A 193 -12.31 -9.16 -8.89
N TRP A 194 -11.55 -8.91 -7.81
CA TRP A 194 -10.13 -8.60 -7.85
C TRP A 194 -9.34 -9.64 -8.66
N TYR A 195 -9.35 -10.91 -8.24
CA TYR A 195 -8.55 -11.94 -8.90
C TYR A 195 -8.93 -12.17 -10.39
N PRO A 196 -10.22 -12.34 -10.75
CA PRO A 196 -10.62 -12.50 -12.14
C PRO A 196 -10.30 -11.31 -13.06
N ALA A 197 -10.07 -10.11 -12.52
CA ALA A 197 -9.77 -8.90 -13.29
C ALA A 197 -8.30 -8.80 -13.72
N PHE A 198 -7.42 -9.60 -13.12
CA PHE A 198 -5.98 -9.60 -13.39
C PHE A 198 -5.50 -10.85 -14.15
N LYS A 199 -6.35 -11.46 -14.99
CA LYS A 199 -5.98 -12.66 -15.78
C LYS A 199 -4.75 -12.48 -16.67
N GLN A 200 -4.50 -11.26 -17.10
CA GLN A 200 -3.37 -10.86 -17.93
C GLN A 200 -2.10 -10.59 -17.13
N ALA A 201 -2.20 -10.45 -15.81
CA ALA A 201 -1.05 -10.14 -14.98
C ALA A 201 -0.07 -11.32 -14.94
N PRO A 202 1.24 -11.06 -14.92
CA PRO A 202 2.27 -12.11 -14.96
C PRO A 202 2.22 -13.03 -13.73
N TRP A 203 1.66 -12.56 -12.62
CA TRP A 203 1.49 -13.30 -11.37
C TRP A 203 0.17 -14.08 -11.28
N HIS A 204 -0.73 -13.96 -12.26
CA HIS A 204 -1.98 -14.73 -12.27
C HIS A 204 -1.69 -16.23 -12.36
N ASP A 205 -2.46 -17.05 -11.63
CA ASP A 205 -2.32 -18.51 -11.56
C ASP A 205 -0.96 -19.04 -11.05
N VAL A 206 -0.02 -18.21 -10.56
CA VAL A 206 1.25 -18.72 -9.99
C VAL A 206 1.04 -19.64 -8.78
N HIS A 207 -0.09 -19.53 -8.08
CA HIS A 207 -0.49 -20.47 -7.02
C HIS A 207 -0.71 -21.92 -7.51
N LEU A 208 -0.84 -22.14 -8.82
CA LEU A 208 -0.98 -23.46 -9.44
C LEU A 208 0.38 -24.17 -9.66
N GLN A 209 1.50 -23.47 -9.45
CA GLN A 209 2.86 -24.00 -9.68
C GLN A 209 3.32 -25.00 -8.60
N GLY A 210 2.59 -25.13 -7.50
CA GLY A 210 2.90 -26.08 -6.42
C GLY A 210 3.98 -25.57 -5.45
N GLU A 211 4.62 -26.49 -4.74
CA GLU A 211 5.58 -26.20 -3.65
C GLU A 211 6.87 -25.50 -4.11
N ASP A 212 7.21 -25.61 -5.40
CA ASP A 212 8.38 -24.93 -6.01
C ASP A 212 7.96 -23.67 -6.80
N GLY A 213 6.73 -23.19 -6.59
CA GLY A 213 6.16 -22.04 -7.28
C GLY A 213 6.48 -20.70 -6.62
N ASN A 214 6.38 -19.62 -7.42
CA ASN A 214 6.71 -18.24 -6.99
C ASN A 214 5.51 -17.50 -6.34
N TYR A 215 4.58 -18.23 -5.73
CA TYR A 215 3.41 -17.61 -5.11
C TYR A 215 3.79 -16.90 -3.81
N VAL A 216 3.61 -15.57 -3.77
CA VAL A 216 3.90 -14.75 -2.56
C VAL A 216 2.65 -14.16 -1.91
N GLY A 217 1.46 -14.51 -2.42
CA GLY A 217 0.17 -14.02 -1.92
C GLY A 217 -0.63 -13.25 -2.96
N TYR A 218 -1.95 -13.19 -2.75
CA TYR A 218 -2.86 -12.35 -3.53
C TYR A 218 -3.54 -11.35 -2.60
N TRP A 219 -3.17 -10.07 -2.66
CA TRP A 219 -3.59 -9.09 -1.66
C TRP A 219 -4.12 -7.82 -2.29
N ALA A 220 -5.41 -7.55 -2.05
CA ALA A 220 -6.06 -6.28 -2.35
C ALA A 220 -5.77 -5.29 -1.20
N ILE A 221 -4.53 -4.83 -1.08
CA ILE A 221 -4.07 -4.05 0.08
C ILE A 221 -4.75 -2.68 0.11
N GLU A 222 -4.92 -2.08 -1.05
CA GLU A 222 -5.67 -0.85 -1.31
C GLU A 222 -7.11 -0.93 -0.83
N ALA A 223 -7.78 -2.08 -0.96
CA ALA A 223 -9.12 -2.28 -0.39
C ALA A 223 -9.12 -2.13 1.15
N GLY A 224 -8.10 -2.67 1.81
CA GLY A 224 -7.90 -2.49 3.24
C GLY A 224 -7.59 -1.05 3.63
N ALA A 225 -6.72 -0.38 2.86
CA ALA A 225 -6.36 1.02 3.08
C ALA A 225 -7.58 1.95 2.94
N ILE A 226 -8.43 1.75 1.94
CA ILE A 226 -9.69 2.49 1.78
C ILE A 226 -10.64 2.22 2.95
N ALA A 227 -10.80 0.96 3.37
CA ALA A 227 -11.64 0.64 4.52
C ALA A 227 -11.16 1.31 5.82
N PHE A 228 -9.84 1.42 6.00
CA PHE A 228 -9.23 2.14 7.11
C PHE A 228 -9.46 3.66 7.01
N LEU A 229 -9.07 4.27 5.89
CA LEU A 229 -9.11 5.72 5.69
C LEU A 229 -10.53 6.31 5.75
N TYR A 230 -11.50 5.59 5.24
CA TYR A 230 -12.90 6.02 5.10
C TYR A 230 -13.84 5.35 6.09
N GLY A 231 -13.32 4.52 7.00
CA GLY A 231 -14.09 3.93 8.09
C GLY A 231 -15.15 2.92 7.63
N ILE A 232 -14.97 2.33 6.44
CA ILE A 232 -15.90 1.36 5.88
C ILE A 232 -15.98 0.13 6.80
N ASP A 233 -17.21 -0.30 7.12
CA ASP A 233 -17.42 -1.52 7.90
C ASP A 233 -17.05 -2.75 7.05
N ASP A 234 -15.91 -3.33 7.38
CA ASP A 234 -15.33 -4.51 6.76
C ASP A 234 -15.55 -5.79 7.59
N SER A 235 -16.32 -5.73 8.68
CA SER A 235 -16.53 -6.86 9.60
C SER A 235 -17.07 -8.11 8.90
N LYS A 236 -17.85 -7.91 7.83
CA LYS A 236 -18.48 -8.95 6.99
C LYS A 236 -17.68 -9.28 5.71
N ILE A 237 -16.49 -8.71 5.54
CA ILE A 237 -15.60 -9.04 4.43
C ILE A 237 -14.82 -10.29 4.84
N ASP A 238 -15.24 -11.41 4.26
CA ASP A 238 -14.59 -12.71 4.37
C ASP A 238 -14.17 -13.14 2.97
N HIS A 239 -13.01 -12.62 2.54
CA HIS A 239 -12.44 -12.91 1.22
C HIS A 239 -10.92 -12.99 1.33
N MET A 240 -10.32 -13.99 0.67
CA MET A 240 -8.89 -14.30 0.88
C MET A 240 -7.92 -13.18 0.53
N VAL A 241 -8.32 -12.30 -0.40
CA VAL A 241 -7.48 -11.17 -0.85
C VAL A 241 -7.54 -9.96 0.08
N TYR A 242 -8.52 -9.92 0.99
CA TYR A 242 -8.72 -8.79 1.88
C TYR A 242 -7.75 -8.87 3.08
N PRO A 243 -6.91 -7.85 3.33
CA PRO A 243 -5.84 -7.90 4.33
C PRO A 243 -6.35 -7.56 5.73
N LYS A 244 -7.30 -8.36 6.26
CA LYS A 244 -8.08 -8.03 7.46
C LYS A 244 -7.24 -7.65 8.67
N ASP A 245 -6.17 -8.38 8.94
CA ASP A 245 -5.33 -8.12 10.11
C ASP A 245 -4.39 -6.92 9.94
N LEU A 246 -4.00 -6.54 8.71
CA LEU A 246 -3.34 -5.25 8.46
C LEU A 246 -4.29 -4.08 8.75
N VAL A 247 -5.57 -4.20 8.40
CA VAL A 247 -6.59 -3.19 8.72
C VAL A 247 -6.80 -3.11 10.23
N GLU A 248 -6.90 -4.25 10.92
CA GLU A 248 -7.02 -4.30 12.38
C GLU A 248 -5.78 -3.70 13.07
N TYR A 249 -4.58 -3.98 12.56
CA TYR A 249 -3.33 -3.37 13.02
C TYR A 249 -3.36 -1.86 12.85
N ALA A 250 -3.72 -1.37 11.66
CA ALA A 250 -3.76 0.06 11.35
C ALA A 250 -4.75 0.81 12.28
N ARG A 251 -5.93 0.22 12.52
CA ARG A 251 -6.93 0.79 13.43
C ARG A 251 -6.45 0.82 14.87
N ASN A 252 -5.72 -0.19 15.32
CA ASN A 252 -5.25 -0.34 16.70
C ASN A 252 -3.78 0.07 16.88
N TYR A 253 -3.28 0.96 16.02
CA TYR A 253 -1.87 1.30 15.99
C TYR A 253 -1.41 2.01 17.26
N HIS A 254 -0.50 1.35 17.97
CA HIS A 254 0.20 1.87 19.14
C HIS A 254 1.71 1.65 18.91
N PRO A 255 2.46 2.68 18.47
CA PRO A 255 3.87 2.54 18.16
C PRO A 255 4.66 2.10 19.39
N THR A 256 5.55 1.14 19.19
CA THR A 256 6.48 0.66 20.23
C THR A 256 7.74 1.52 20.33
N ASN A 257 8.03 2.32 19.30
CA ASN A 257 9.20 3.18 19.19
C ASN A 257 8.78 4.66 19.13
N GLY A 258 9.51 5.53 19.83
CA GLY A 258 9.15 6.96 20.00
C GLY A 258 9.24 7.85 18.75
N SER A 259 9.64 7.31 17.59
CA SER A 259 9.69 8.04 16.32
C SER A 259 8.33 8.12 15.61
N GLN A 260 7.39 7.24 15.94
CA GLN A 260 6.07 7.19 15.33
C GLN A 260 4.99 7.70 16.29
N VAL A 261 3.89 8.20 15.75
CA VAL A 261 2.84 8.90 16.50
C VAL A 261 1.63 7.99 16.69
N ALA A 262 1.24 7.76 17.95
CA ALA A 262 0.07 6.95 18.28
C ALA A 262 -1.25 7.62 17.88
N ARG A 263 -2.29 6.82 17.64
CA ARG A 263 -3.67 7.31 17.52
C ARG A 263 -4.13 8.01 18.81
N VAL A 264 -5.06 8.95 18.69
CA VAL A 264 -5.63 9.69 19.83
C VAL A 264 -7.15 9.64 19.78
N ASP A 265 -7.77 9.19 20.86
CA ASP A 265 -9.23 9.19 20.98
C ASP A 265 -9.75 10.61 21.18
N ALA A 266 -10.92 10.93 20.61
CA ALA A 266 -11.59 12.19 20.86
C ALA A 266 -11.78 12.48 22.36
N GLY A 267 -11.68 13.74 22.73
CA GLY A 267 -11.68 14.20 24.13
C GLY A 267 -10.30 14.15 24.80
N HIS A 268 -9.33 13.44 24.23
CA HIS A 268 -7.94 13.45 24.72
C HIS A 268 -7.13 14.57 24.06
N PRO A 269 -6.09 15.09 24.75
CA PRO A 269 -5.20 16.09 24.18
C PRO A 269 -4.35 15.50 23.05
N CYS A 270 -4.14 16.29 22.01
CA CYS A 270 -3.27 16.00 20.89
C CYS A 270 -1.84 15.74 21.40
N SER A 271 -1.27 14.60 21.03
CA SER A 271 0.04 14.16 21.50
C SER A 271 1.20 14.83 20.76
N LYS A 272 0.98 15.28 19.52
CA LYS A 272 1.99 15.92 18.67
C LYS A 272 1.37 16.98 17.76
N THR A 273 1.97 18.17 17.76
CA THR A 273 1.61 19.26 16.84
C THR A 273 1.77 18.83 15.38
N GLY A 274 0.75 19.06 14.55
CA GLY A 274 0.75 18.75 13.12
C GLY A 274 -0.64 18.43 12.59
N TYR A 275 -0.72 17.80 11.42
CA TYR A 275 -1.95 17.37 10.78
C TYR A 275 -2.39 16.00 11.26
N TRP A 276 -3.69 15.89 11.52
CA TRP A 276 -4.37 14.67 11.91
C TRP A 276 -5.64 14.50 11.09
N PHE A 277 -6.08 13.27 10.87
CA PHE A 277 -7.35 12.97 10.22
C PHE A 277 -8.15 11.96 11.05
N THR A 278 -9.45 11.87 10.79
CA THR A 278 -10.30 10.82 11.33
C THR A 278 -11.19 10.21 10.23
N PRO A 279 -11.35 8.87 10.19
CA PRO A 279 -12.32 8.24 9.29
C PRO A 279 -13.77 8.64 9.60
N ALA A 280 -14.05 9.12 10.82
CA ALA A 280 -15.40 9.45 11.29
C ALA A 280 -16.09 10.59 10.52
N LYS A 281 -15.35 11.36 9.72
CA LYS A 281 -15.85 12.49 8.93
C LYS A 281 -15.07 12.63 7.63
N ALA A 282 -15.78 12.89 6.53
CA ALA A 282 -15.15 13.30 5.25
C ALA A 282 -14.42 14.63 5.43
N GLU A 283 -13.32 14.85 4.69
CA GLU A 283 -12.51 16.08 4.78
C GLU A 283 -12.12 16.47 6.21
N SER A 284 -11.70 15.48 7.01
CA SER A 284 -11.36 15.65 8.43
C SER A 284 -9.92 16.09 8.68
N ARG A 285 -9.04 15.96 7.68
CA ARG A 285 -7.61 16.28 7.80
C ARG A 285 -7.44 17.74 8.19
N ARG A 286 -6.83 18.00 9.35
CA ARG A 286 -6.62 19.36 9.86
C ARG A 286 -5.49 19.44 10.87
N TYR A 287 -5.01 20.66 11.09
CA TYR A 287 -3.91 20.94 11.99
C TYR A 287 -4.36 21.05 13.46
N PHE A 288 -3.53 20.54 14.37
CA PHE A 288 -3.66 20.65 15.81
C PHE A 288 -2.33 21.03 16.45
N ASN A 289 -2.36 21.82 17.51
CA ASN A 289 -1.22 22.00 18.40
C ASN A 289 -1.22 20.89 19.46
N GLN A 290 -0.04 20.52 19.93
CA GLN A 290 0.10 19.63 21.08
C GLN A 290 -0.66 20.19 22.28
N GLY A 291 -1.49 19.35 22.90
CA GLY A 291 -2.39 19.75 23.99
C GLY A 291 -3.80 20.15 23.55
N ASP A 292 -4.05 20.44 22.26
CA ASP A 292 -5.40 20.72 21.76
C ASP A 292 -6.30 19.51 21.96
N ILE A 293 -7.54 19.73 22.42
CA ILE A 293 -8.48 18.62 22.61
C ILE A 293 -8.99 18.13 21.25
N MET A 294 -8.78 16.85 20.98
CA MET A 294 -9.29 16.20 19.78
C MET A 294 -10.83 16.21 19.80
N PRO A 295 -11.51 16.77 18.80
CA PRO A 295 -12.97 16.90 18.83
C PRO A 295 -13.63 15.54 18.67
N LYS A 296 -14.85 15.45 19.19
CA LYS A 296 -15.77 14.37 18.92
C LYS A 296 -16.77 14.81 17.86
N PHE A 297 -17.15 13.91 16.96
CA PHE A 297 -18.25 14.13 16.04
C PHE A 297 -19.43 13.29 16.48
N ASP A 298 -20.41 13.91 17.15
CA ASP A 298 -21.60 13.22 17.65
C ASP A 298 -22.56 12.81 16.52
N ASP A 299 -22.51 13.51 15.39
CA ASP A 299 -23.20 13.15 14.15
C ASP A 299 -22.44 12.07 13.35
N SER A 300 -21.34 11.54 13.89
CA SER A 300 -20.62 10.46 13.23
C SER A 300 -21.50 9.21 13.27
N THR A 301 -21.98 8.82 12.10
CA THR A 301 -22.63 7.53 11.88
C THR A 301 -21.65 6.35 12.01
N TRP A 302 -20.37 6.59 12.32
CA TRP A 302 -19.23 5.68 12.11
C TRP A 302 -18.55 5.13 13.37
N GLY A 303 -18.96 5.51 14.59
CA GLY A 303 -18.41 5.00 15.86
C GLY A 303 -17.64 6.04 16.69
N ASP A 304 -16.81 5.59 17.64
CA ASP A 304 -15.95 6.50 18.42
C ASP A 304 -14.98 7.25 17.50
N THR A 305 -14.85 8.56 17.70
CA THR A 305 -13.99 9.42 16.87
C THR A 305 -12.53 9.22 17.27
N ILE A 306 -11.76 8.51 16.44
CA ILE A 306 -10.32 8.29 16.62
C ILE A 306 -9.54 9.14 15.60
N TRP A 307 -8.52 9.83 16.07
CA TRP A 307 -7.62 10.67 15.26
C TRP A 307 -6.29 9.96 14.99
N TYR A 308 -5.88 9.99 13.73
CA TYR A 308 -4.63 9.39 13.24
C TYR A 308 -3.71 10.47 12.70
N TRP A 309 -2.41 10.30 12.95
CA TRP A 309 -1.39 11.24 12.50
C TRP A 309 -1.27 11.24 10.98
N SER A 310 -1.22 12.43 10.38
CA SER A 310 -1.05 12.63 8.93
C SER A 310 0.29 13.25 8.56
N GLY A 311 1.00 13.88 9.49
CA GLY A 311 2.29 14.52 9.22
C GLY A 311 2.38 15.96 9.72
N GLU A 312 3.54 16.57 9.53
CA GLU A 312 3.78 17.97 9.95
C GLU A 312 3.24 18.98 8.93
N GLU A 313 3.06 18.54 7.68
CA GLU A 313 2.58 19.30 6.52
C GLU A 313 1.53 18.50 5.77
#